data_AF-A0A3C0FD49-F1
#
_entry.id   AF-A0A3C0FD49-F1
#
_cell.length_a   1.000
_cell.length_b   1.000
_cell.length_c   1.000
_cell.angle_alpha   90.00
_cell.angle_beta   90.00
_cell.angle_gamma   90.00
#
_symmetry.space_group_name_H-M   'P 1'
#
loop_
_entity.id
_entity.type
_entity.pdbx_description
1 polymer ?
#
loop_
_entity_poly.entity_id
_entity_poly.type
_entity_poly.pdbx_seq_one_letter_code
_entity_poly.pdbx_strand_id
1 'polypeptide(L)'
;MNSKLARNYALVAAGLGALAGWWPALYWPLGVVAAASVLGGVALANPLMTLYGVAFVFPLVHNYLAVGLGLLAAAFWGITLFYRKDARLAATDLDLPLVFWVIVLLVSTATSVTPVGSLPDLAFHGVALGLYLAVVNLITDRTRLYRLILSMLGATTVAS
;
A
#
# COMPACT_ATOMS: atom_id res chain seq x y z
N MET A 1 12.21 -12.47 14.75
CA MET A 1 13.31 -11.76 14.09
C MET A 1 13.69 -10.56 14.96
N ASN A 2 14.97 -10.35 15.28
CA ASN A 2 15.40 -9.26 16.15
C ASN A 2 14.99 -7.91 15.51
N SER A 3 14.22 -7.07 16.21
CA SER A 3 13.60 -5.85 15.65
C SER A 3 14.63 -4.88 15.07
N LYS A 4 15.86 -4.90 15.62
CA LYS A 4 17.01 -4.17 15.07
C LYS A 4 17.47 -4.72 13.72
N LEU A 5 17.46 -6.04 13.52
CA LEU A 5 17.86 -6.68 12.27
C LEU A 5 16.86 -6.33 11.15
N ALA A 6 15.56 -6.45 11.41
CA ALA A 6 14.50 -6.11 10.47
C ALA A 6 14.56 -4.63 10.04
N ARG A 7 14.83 -3.73 11.00
CA ARG A 7 15.04 -2.30 10.75
C ARG A 7 16.28 -2.02 9.89
N ASN A 8 17.37 -2.75 10.11
CA ASN A 8 18.60 -2.58 9.33
C ASN A 8 18.41 -3.08 7.89
N TYR A 9 17.75 -4.22 7.66
CA TYR A 9 17.45 -4.69 6.30
C TYR A 9 16.49 -3.76 5.56
N ALA A 10 15.51 -3.21 6.26
CA ALA A 10 14.60 -2.19 5.74
C ALA A 10 15.32 -0.91 5.30
N LEU A 11 16.25 -0.41 6.13
CA LEU A 11 17.06 0.78 5.80
C LEU A 11 18.02 0.52 4.64
N VAL A 12 18.59 -0.67 4.55
CA VAL A 12 19.45 -1.07 3.43
C VAL A 12 18.64 -1.20 2.14
N ALA A 13 17.46 -1.82 2.18
CA ALA A 13 16.55 -1.91 1.02
C ALA A 13 16.07 -0.52 0.56
N ALA A 14 15.79 0.39 1.51
CA ALA A 14 15.44 1.77 1.21
C ALA A 14 16.61 2.59 0.64
N GLY A 15 17.82 2.41 1.17
CA GLY A 15 19.02 3.06 0.65
C GLY A 15 19.36 2.59 -0.77
N LEU A 16 19.31 1.28 -1.00
CA LEU A 16 19.57 0.69 -2.33
C LEU A 16 18.50 1.09 -3.35
N GLY A 17 17.22 1.13 -2.96
CA GLY A 17 16.15 1.58 -3.82
C GLY A 17 16.25 3.08 -4.15
N ALA A 18 16.57 3.95 -3.19
CA ALA A 18 16.77 5.36 -3.46
C ALA A 18 17.96 5.61 -4.41
N LEU A 19 19.07 4.88 -4.23
CA LEU A 19 20.23 4.97 -5.12
C LEU A 19 19.94 4.43 -6.53
N ALA A 20 19.16 3.36 -6.65
CA ALA A 20 18.74 2.82 -7.94
C ALA A 20 17.75 3.72 -8.69
N GLY A 21 16.92 4.47 -7.97
CA GLY A 21 15.96 5.42 -8.53
C GLY A 21 16.55 6.79 -8.91
N TRP A 22 17.74 7.14 -8.40
CA TRP A 22 18.34 8.47 -8.61
C TRP A 22 19.06 8.63 -9.96
N TRP A 23 19.25 7.54 -10.72
CA TRP A 23 19.86 7.60 -12.05
C TRP A 23 18.78 7.84 -13.12
N PRO A 24 18.68 9.03 -13.74
CA PRO A 24 17.56 9.37 -14.63
C PRO A 24 17.55 8.59 -15.97
N ALA A 25 18.58 7.78 -16.23
CA ALA A 25 18.86 7.22 -17.56
C ALA A 25 18.70 5.70 -17.69
N LEU A 26 18.32 4.96 -16.64
CA LEU A 26 18.11 3.51 -16.75
C LEU A 26 16.64 3.12 -16.49
N TYR A 27 15.92 2.90 -17.59
CA TYR A 27 14.77 2.00 -17.75
C TYR A 27 13.66 2.04 -16.67
N TRP A 28 12.46 2.48 -17.08
CA TRP A 28 11.19 2.45 -16.34
C TRP A 28 10.98 1.25 -15.38
N PRO A 29 11.33 -0.02 -15.73
CA PRO A 29 11.31 -1.14 -14.79
C PRO A 29 12.14 -0.96 -13.52
N LEU A 30 13.34 -0.39 -13.61
CA LEU A 30 14.26 -0.23 -12.47
C LEU A 30 13.79 0.84 -11.50
N GLY A 31 13.17 1.92 -11.98
CA GLY A 31 12.55 2.94 -11.12
C GLY A 31 11.36 2.40 -10.33
N VAL A 32 10.56 1.50 -10.92
CA VAL A 32 9.46 0.81 -10.23
C VAL A 32 9.99 -0.18 -9.20
N VAL A 33 11.04 -0.96 -9.55
CA VAL A 33 11.69 -1.89 -8.62
C VAL A 33 12.36 -1.14 -7.46
N ALA A 34 12.99 -0.01 -7.74
CA ALA A 34 13.55 0.89 -6.75
C ALA A 34 12.47 1.41 -5.78
N ALA A 35 11.38 1.96 -6.30
CA ALA A 35 10.25 2.43 -5.49
C ALA A 35 9.62 1.30 -4.66
N ALA A 36 9.45 0.11 -5.24
CA ALA A 36 8.95 -1.08 -4.56
C ALA A 36 9.90 -1.55 -3.45
N SER A 37 11.22 -1.45 -3.66
CA SER A 37 12.23 -1.83 -2.67
C SER A 37 12.27 -0.86 -1.50
N VAL A 38 12.15 0.45 -1.76
CA VAL A 38 12.03 1.48 -0.71
C VAL A 38 10.76 1.29 0.08
N LEU A 39 9.61 1.20 -0.59
CA LEU A 39 8.33 1.02 0.07
C LEU A 39 8.27 -0.30 0.85
N GLY A 40 8.82 -1.38 0.29
CA GLY A 40 8.89 -2.67 0.96
C GLY A 40 9.77 -2.66 2.19
N GLY A 41 10.95 -2.04 2.12
CA GLY A 41 11.82 -1.84 3.27
C GLY A 41 11.11 -1.04 4.36
N VAL A 42 10.55 0.13 4.02
CA VAL A 42 9.83 0.98 4.97
C VAL A 42 8.61 0.26 5.55
N ALA A 43 7.89 -0.55 4.78
CA ALA A 43 6.72 -1.29 5.24
C ALA A 43 7.07 -2.33 6.30
N LEU A 44 8.14 -3.08 6.07
CA LEU A 44 8.63 -4.08 7.02
C LEU A 44 9.11 -3.43 8.32
N ALA A 45 9.76 -2.26 8.25
CA ALA A 45 10.21 -1.53 9.44
C ALA A 45 9.06 -0.82 10.16
N ASN A 46 8.23 -0.09 9.43
CA ASN A 46 7.18 0.76 9.95
C ASN A 46 5.98 0.84 8.97
N PRO A 47 4.98 -0.04 9.12
CA PRO A 47 3.82 -0.08 8.24
C PRO A 47 2.99 1.21 8.29
N LEU A 48 2.99 1.93 9.42
CA LEU A 48 2.30 3.21 9.55
C LEU A 48 2.94 4.30 8.68
N MET A 49 4.28 4.36 8.63
CA MET A 49 4.99 5.31 7.75
C MET A 49 4.79 4.98 6.28
N THR A 50 4.64 3.70 5.94
CA THR A 50 4.31 3.29 4.57
C THR A 50 2.92 3.76 4.19
N LEU A 51 1.94 3.61 5.07
CA LEU A 51 0.59 4.10 4.84
C LEU A 51 0.57 5.63 4.60
N TYR A 52 1.33 6.40 5.39
CA TYR A 52 1.48 7.85 5.17
C TYR A 52 2.19 8.19 3.86
N GLY A 53 3.26 7.47 3.52
CA GLY A 53 3.98 7.67 2.27
C GLY A 53 3.09 7.38 1.05
N VAL A 54 2.33 6.29 1.10
CA VAL A 54 1.36 5.95 0.05
C VAL A 54 0.28 7.01 -0.04
N ALA A 55 -0.31 7.44 1.08
CA ALA A 55 -1.33 8.49 1.10
C ALA A 55 -0.83 9.84 0.54
N PHE A 56 0.45 10.17 0.75
CA PHE A 56 1.09 11.35 0.16
C PHE A 56 1.38 11.17 -1.34
N VAL A 57 1.86 10.00 -1.77
CA VAL A 57 2.23 9.80 -3.17
C VAL A 57 1.00 9.57 -4.04
N PHE A 58 -0.05 8.94 -3.53
CA PHE A 58 -1.22 8.49 -4.29
C PHE A 58 -1.86 9.60 -5.16
N PRO A 59 -2.05 10.85 -4.69
CA PRO A 59 -2.58 11.94 -5.52
C PRO A 59 -1.61 12.44 -6.62
N LEU A 60 -0.33 12.10 -6.54
CA LEU A 60 0.73 12.56 -7.43
C LEU A 60 1.00 11.60 -8.61
N VAL A 61 0.46 10.38 -8.55
CA VAL A 61 0.72 9.33 -9.55
C VAL A 61 -0.49 9.06 -10.43
N HIS A 62 -0.22 8.73 -11.70
CA HIS A 62 -1.24 8.33 -12.67
C HIS A 62 -1.93 7.02 -12.27
N ASN A 63 -3.19 6.87 -12.67
CA ASN A 63 -4.11 5.79 -12.26
C ASN A 63 -3.48 4.39 -12.19
N TYR A 64 -2.74 3.94 -13.21
CA TYR A 64 -2.15 2.58 -13.20
C TYR A 64 -0.95 2.43 -12.26
N LEU A 65 -0.15 3.48 -12.08
CA LEU A 65 0.95 3.48 -11.10
C LEU A 65 0.42 3.53 -9.67
N ALA A 66 -0.66 4.29 -9.44
CA ALA A 66 -1.32 4.36 -8.15
C ALA A 66 -1.84 2.99 -7.70
N VAL A 67 -2.39 2.19 -8.63
CA VAL A 67 -2.75 0.78 -8.38
C VAL A 67 -1.54 -0.06 -8.03
N GLY A 68 -0.47 0.02 -8.83
CA GLY A 68 0.75 -0.76 -8.57
C GLY A 68 1.34 -0.47 -7.19
N LEU A 69 1.44 0.80 -6.82
CA LEU A 69 1.93 1.24 -5.51
C LEU A 69 0.98 0.80 -4.38
N GLY A 70 -0.32 0.91 -4.59
CA GLY A 70 -1.33 0.45 -3.64
C GLY A 70 -1.30 -1.07 -3.43
N LEU A 71 -1.12 -1.85 -4.50
CA LEU A 71 -0.98 -3.31 -4.43
C LEU A 71 0.27 -3.69 -3.65
N LEU A 72 1.40 -3.03 -3.92
CA LEU A 72 2.63 -3.24 -3.18
C LEU A 72 2.46 -2.90 -1.70
N ALA A 73 1.87 -1.76 -1.37
CA ALA A 73 1.63 -1.36 0.00
C ALA A 73 0.71 -2.34 0.75
N ALA A 74 -0.38 -2.76 0.12
CA ALA A 74 -1.30 -3.76 0.67
C ALA A 74 -0.60 -5.12 0.85
N ALA A 75 0.19 -5.57 -0.14
CA ALA A 75 0.94 -6.82 -0.07
C ALA A 75 1.99 -6.79 1.05
N PHE A 76 2.79 -5.72 1.15
CA PHE A 76 3.77 -5.59 2.22
C PHE A 76 3.12 -5.51 3.59
N TRP A 77 2.01 -4.79 3.72
CA TRP A 77 1.24 -4.77 4.96
C TRP A 77 0.71 -6.16 5.32
N GLY A 78 0.13 -6.89 4.36
CA GLY A 78 -0.29 -8.28 4.53
C GLY A 78 0.85 -9.18 4.99
N ILE A 79 2.03 -9.07 4.36
CA ILE A 79 3.25 -9.77 4.76
C ILE A 79 3.61 -9.43 6.22
N THR A 80 3.56 -8.15 6.61
CA THR A 80 3.85 -7.76 8.01
C THR A 80 2.87 -8.39 9.00
N LEU A 81 1.61 -8.60 8.61
CA LEU A 81 0.61 -9.26 9.43
C LEU A 81 0.97 -10.73 9.68
N PHE A 82 1.46 -11.45 8.66
CA PHE A 82 1.92 -12.83 8.80
C PHE A 82 3.18 -12.98 9.68
N TYR A 83 4.09 -12.00 9.64
CA TYR A 83 5.34 -12.06 10.41
C TYR A 83 5.22 -11.56 11.86
N ARG A 84 4.19 -10.76 12.18
CA ARG A 84 3.95 -10.23 13.54
C ARG A 84 2.92 -11.11 14.25
N LYS A 85 3.38 -11.95 15.20
CA LYS A 85 2.53 -12.91 15.94
C LYS A 85 1.41 -12.23 16.76
N ASP A 86 1.60 -10.97 17.06
CA ASP A 86 0.76 -10.07 17.83
C ASP A 86 -0.14 -9.19 16.95
N ALA A 87 0.01 -9.24 15.62
CA ALA A 87 -0.90 -8.56 14.71
C ALA A 87 -2.23 -9.33 14.66
N ARG A 88 -3.32 -8.65 15.04
CA ARG A 88 -4.69 -9.13 14.88
C ARG A 88 -5.43 -8.15 13.99
N LEU A 89 -6.29 -8.67 13.11
CA LEU A 89 -7.22 -7.84 12.38
C LEU A 89 -8.25 -7.29 13.37
N ALA A 90 -8.38 -5.98 13.43
CA ALA A 90 -9.43 -5.30 14.16
C ALA A 90 -10.77 -5.63 13.50
N ALA A 91 -11.68 -6.21 14.29
CA ALA A 91 -13.04 -6.46 13.84
C ALA A 91 -13.80 -5.13 13.81
N THR A 92 -14.54 -4.89 12.74
CA THR A 92 -15.35 -3.69 12.56
C THR A 92 -16.77 -4.03 12.14
N ASP A 93 -17.72 -3.14 12.43
CA ASP A 93 -19.11 -3.27 11.97
C ASP A 93 -19.24 -3.30 10.43
N LEU A 94 -18.19 -2.86 9.73
CA LEU A 94 -18.10 -2.86 8.27
C LEU A 94 -17.60 -4.18 7.70
N ASP A 95 -17.13 -5.13 8.52
CA ASP A 95 -16.54 -6.38 8.03
C ASP A 95 -17.54 -7.19 7.20
N LEU A 96 -18.80 -7.27 7.64
CA LEU A 96 -19.84 -8.01 6.93
C LEU A 96 -20.21 -7.36 5.58
N PRO A 97 -20.49 -6.04 5.51
CA PRO A 97 -20.60 -5.34 4.24
C PRO A 97 -19.38 -5.52 3.33
N LEU A 98 -18.17 -5.51 3.90
CA LEU A 98 -16.93 -5.67 3.15
C LEU A 98 -16.84 -7.06 2.50
N VAL A 99 -17.13 -8.12 3.27
CA VAL A 99 -17.13 -9.51 2.77
C VAL A 99 -18.17 -9.67 1.67
N PHE A 100 -19.38 -9.15 1.87
CA PHE A 100 -20.42 -9.17 0.85
C PHE A 100 -19.94 -8.48 -0.44
N TRP A 101 -19.31 -7.32 -0.30
CA TRP A 101 -18.76 -6.57 -1.43
C TRP A 101 -17.64 -7.31 -2.17
N VAL A 102 -16.73 -7.99 -1.46
CA VAL A 102 -15.70 -8.85 -2.07
C VAL A 102 -16.34 -9.97 -2.89
N ILE A 103 -17.38 -10.62 -2.36
CA ILE A 103 -18.10 -11.68 -3.09
C ILE A 103 -18.70 -11.12 -4.39
N VAL A 104 -19.37 -9.96 -4.31
CA VAL A 104 -19.96 -9.32 -5.48
C VAL A 104 -18.91 -9.00 -6.55
N LEU A 105 -17.75 -8.49 -6.14
CA LEU A 105 -16.65 -8.21 -7.08
C LEU A 105 -16.10 -9.46 -7.76
N LEU A 106 -15.88 -10.53 -6.99
CA LEU A 106 -15.36 -11.78 -7.55
C LEU A 106 -16.36 -12.38 -8.54
N VAL A 107 -17.65 -12.41 -8.17
CA VAL A 107 -18.71 -12.89 -9.06
C VAL A 107 -18.80 -12.02 -10.31
N SER A 108 -18.85 -10.69 -10.17
CA SER A 108 -18.90 -9.74 -11.28
C SER A 108 -17.71 -9.89 -12.23
N THR A 109 -16.50 -10.08 -11.68
CA THR A 109 -15.30 -10.29 -12.49
C THR A 109 -15.36 -11.62 -13.22
N ALA A 110 -15.80 -12.69 -12.54
CA ALA A 110 -15.88 -14.04 -13.10
C ALA A 110 -16.98 -14.18 -14.17
N THR A 111 -18.10 -13.46 -14.05
CA THR A 111 -19.21 -13.47 -15.02
C THR A 111 -19.08 -12.39 -16.09
N SER A 112 -18.01 -11.61 -16.08
CA SER A 112 -17.75 -10.56 -17.07
C SER A 112 -17.68 -11.13 -18.48
N VAL A 113 -18.29 -10.42 -19.43
CA VAL A 113 -18.20 -10.70 -20.88
C VAL A 113 -16.76 -10.50 -21.38
N THR A 114 -15.96 -9.69 -20.69
CA THR A 114 -14.55 -9.47 -21.00
C THR A 114 -13.70 -9.63 -19.72
N PRO A 115 -13.40 -10.87 -19.30
CA PRO A 115 -12.68 -11.11 -18.04
C PRO A 115 -11.33 -10.40 -17.96
N VAL A 116 -10.60 -10.31 -19.08
CA VAL A 116 -9.33 -9.58 -19.15
C VAL A 116 -9.52 -8.07 -18.92
N GLY A 117 -10.65 -7.53 -19.38
CA GLY A 117 -11.01 -6.13 -19.20
C GLY A 117 -11.43 -5.79 -17.76
N SER A 118 -11.96 -6.76 -17.00
CA SER A 118 -12.40 -6.57 -15.60
C SER A 118 -11.31 -6.84 -14.56
N LEU A 119 -10.17 -7.44 -14.94
CA LEU A 119 -9.04 -7.67 -14.03
C LEU A 119 -8.42 -6.38 -13.45
N PRO A 120 -8.21 -5.29 -14.23
CA PRO A 120 -7.77 -4.02 -13.67
C PRO A 120 -8.73 -3.47 -12.62
N ASP A 121 -10.04 -3.57 -12.86
CA ASP A 121 -11.05 -3.13 -11.90
C ASP A 121 -10.99 -3.96 -10.62
N LEU A 122 -10.87 -5.29 -10.74
CA LEU A 122 -10.66 -6.15 -9.57
C LEU A 122 -9.40 -5.74 -8.78
N ALA A 123 -8.31 -5.40 -9.47
CA ALA A 123 -7.08 -4.93 -8.84
C ALA A 123 -7.26 -3.60 -8.11
N PHE A 124 -7.92 -2.60 -8.73
CA PHE A 124 -8.25 -1.32 -8.09
C PHE A 124 -9.04 -1.52 -6.80
N HIS A 125 -10.08 -2.35 -6.85
CA HIS A 125 -10.90 -2.65 -5.70
C HIS A 125 -10.14 -3.46 -4.63
N GLY A 126 -9.27 -4.38 -5.03
CA GLY A 126 -8.36 -5.11 -4.14
C GLY A 126 -7.39 -4.18 -3.40
N VAL A 127 -6.86 -3.17 -4.08
CA VAL A 127 -6.04 -2.11 -3.45
C VAL A 127 -6.83 -1.35 -2.41
N ALA A 128 -8.05 -0.92 -2.75
CA ALA A 128 -8.90 -0.19 -1.83
C ALA A 128 -9.21 -1.00 -0.56
N LEU A 129 -9.48 -2.31 -0.70
CA LEU A 129 -9.66 -3.23 0.43
C LEU A 129 -8.39 -3.35 1.29
N GLY A 130 -7.24 -3.57 0.65
CA GLY A 130 -5.96 -3.71 1.35
C GLY A 130 -5.60 -2.45 2.14
N LEU A 131 -5.79 -1.27 1.54
CA LEU A 131 -5.57 0.01 2.20
C LEU A 131 -6.59 0.27 3.32
N TYR A 132 -7.86 -0.09 3.11
CA TYR A 132 -8.88 -0.02 4.17
C TYR A 132 -8.45 -0.83 5.40
N LEU A 133 -8.08 -2.09 5.20
CA LEU A 133 -7.61 -2.96 6.28
C LEU A 133 -6.37 -2.36 6.97
N ALA A 134 -5.41 -1.84 6.20
CA ALA A 134 -4.24 -1.18 6.77
C ALA A 134 -4.62 0.05 7.61
N VAL A 135 -5.54 0.89 7.15
CA VAL A 135 -6.03 2.07 7.88
C VAL A 135 -6.67 1.66 9.20
N VAL A 136 -7.67 0.77 9.15
CA VAL A 136 -8.41 0.33 10.35
C VAL A 136 -7.48 -0.30 11.40
N ASN A 137 -6.45 -1.01 10.97
CA ASN A 137 -5.54 -1.72 11.87
C ASN A 137 -4.37 -0.86 12.38
N LEU A 138 -3.93 0.15 11.62
CA LEU A 138 -2.77 0.98 11.99
C LEU A 138 -3.15 2.33 12.61
N ILE A 139 -4.32 2.87 12.24
CA ILE A 139 -4.83 4.16 12.68
C ILE A 139 -5.75 3.97 13.88
N THR A 140 -5.14 3.80 15.05
CA THR A 140 -5.84 3.52 16.30
C THR A 140 -6.30 4.77 17.06
N ASP A 141 -5.85 5.96 16.65
CA ASP A 141 -6.12 7.22 17.35
C ASP A 141 -6.30 8.41 16.40
N ARG A 142 -6.95 9.47 16.91
CA ARG A 142 -7.27 10.67 16.15
C ARG A 142 -6.04 11.40 15.63
N THR A 143 -4.91 11.34 16.35
CA THR A 143 -3.67 12.00 15.93
C THR A 143 -3.10 11.34 14.70
N ARG A 144 -3.11 9.99 14.65
CA ARG A 144 -2.67 9.23 13.47
C ARG A 144 -3.58 9.47 12.27
N LEU A 145 -4.89 9.56 12.48
CA LEU A 145 -5.85 9.88 11.42
C LEU A 145 -5.61 11.29 10.87
N TYR A 146 -5.41 12.27 11.76
CA TYR A 146 -5.09 13.63 11.38
C TYR A 146 -3.81 13.71 10.53
N ARG A 147 -2.76 12.97 10.90
CA ARG A 147 -1.51 12.87 10.11
C ARG A 147 -1.74 12.24 8.74
N LEU A 148 -2.58 11.22 8.64
CA LEU A 148 -2.93 10.61 7.35
C LEU A 148 -3.62 11.63 6.43
N ILE A 149 -4.60 12.36 6.96
CA ILE A 149 -5.31 13.39 6.20
C ILE A 149 -4.35 14.51 5.78
N LEU A 150 -3.49 14.99 6.69
CA LEU A 150 -2.46 15.98 6.37
C LEU A 150 -1.50 15.50 5.28
N SER A 151 -1.11 14.22 5.27
CA SER A 151 -0.27 13.69 4.20
C SER A 151 -0.97 13.73 2.84
N MET A 152 -2.28 13.46 2.78
CA MET A 152 -3.04 13.57 1.53
C MET A 152 -3.19 15.03 1.09
N LEU A 153 -3.51 15.93 2.02
CA LEU A 153 -3.65 17.36 1.74
C LEU A 153 -2.33 17.98 1.29
N GLY A 154 -1.23 17.66 1.97
CA GLY A 154 0.10 18.14 1.60
C GLY A 154 0.52 17.70 0.20
N ALA A 155 0.09 16.52 -0.25
CA ALA A 155 0.31 16.07 -1.62
C ALA A 155 -0.45 16.95 -2.63
N THR A 156 -1.73 17.21 -2.36
CA THR A 156 -2.55 18.05 -3.26
C THR A 156 -2.01 19.47 -3.39
N THR A 157 -1.39 20.02 -2.34
CA THR A 157 -0.75 21.35 -2.40
C THR A 157 0.57 21.37 -3.16
N VAL A 158 1.25 20.23 -3.28
CA VAL A 158 2.49 20.11 -4.07
C VAL A 158 2.16 19.89 -5.56
N ALA A 159 1.00 19.31 -5.86
CA ALA A 159 0.55 19.04 -7.21
C ALA A 159 -0.08 20.25 -7.94
N SER A 160 -0.47 21.29 -7.19
CA SER A 160 -1.06 22.54 -7.69
C SER A 160 -0.02 23.60 -8.03
#